data_AF-A0A8T4TGJ6-F1
#
_entry.id   AF-A0A8T4TGJ6-F1
#
_cell.length_a   1.000
_cell.length_b   1.000
_cell.length_c   1.000
_cell.angle_alpha   90.00
_cell.angle_beta   90.00
_cell.angle_gamma   90.00
#
_symmetry.space_group_name_H-M   'P 1'
#
loop_
_entity.id
_entity.type
_entity.pdbx_description
1 polymer ?
#
loop_
_entity_poly.entity_id
_entity_poly.type
_entity_poly.pdbx_seq_one_letter_code
_entity_poly.pdbx_strand_id
1 'polypeptide(L)' 'MKDNCNYNKAKLLIHLCPLRHRLEKYYVPDAEKAGHPLCAAIYRELAGDLKKYEDKLNAAIEGLSKEGKFK' A
#
# COMPACT_ATOMS: atom_id res chain seq x y z
N MET A 1 16.78 3.69 -19.84
CA MET A 1 16.23 3.03 -18.64
C MET A 1 15.44 3.97 -17.70
N LYS A 2 14.90 5.12 -18.17
CA LYS A 2 14.05 6.00 -17.35
C LYS A 2 12.55 5.80 -17.59
N ASP A 3 12.17 5.21 -18.73
CA ASP A 3 10.77 5.14 -19.18
C ASP A 3 9.89 4.17 -18.37
N ASN A 4 10.47 3.30 -17.53
CA ASN A 4 9.72 2.32 -16.76
C ASN A 4 9.55 2.63 -15.27
N CYS A 5 10.16 3.71 -14.75
CA CYS A 5 10.09 4.00 -13.31
C CYS A 5 8.66 4.35 -12.85
N ASN A 6 7.87 5.01 -13.71
CA ASN A 6 6.50 5.40 -13.38
C ASN A 6 5.51 4.23 -13.50
N TYR A 7 5.66 3.38 -14.53
CA TYR A 7 4.93 2.13 -14.65
C TYR A 7 5.20 1.22 -13.43
N ASN A 8 6.45 1.15 -12.98
CA ASN A 8 6.82 0.38 -11.80
C ASN A 8 6.19 0.91 -10.51
N LYS A 9 6.01 2.24 -10.35
CA LYS A 9 5.31 2.84 -9.20
C LYS A 9 3.82 2.47 -9.18
N ALA A 10 3.13 2.61 -10.31
CA ALA A 10 1.72 2.26 -10.43
C ALA A 10 1.49 0.75 -10.23
N LYS A 11 2.38 -0.09 -10.80
CA LYS A 11 2.36 -1.54 -10.59
C LYS A 11 2.59 -1.90 -9.12
N LEU A 12 3.53 -1.24 -8.45
CA LEU A 12 3.76 -1.43 -7.02
C LEU A 12 2.52 -1.07 -6.20
N LEU A 13 1.88 0.06 -6.49
CA LEU A 13 0.63 0.47 -5.83
C LEU A 13 -0.48 -0.59 -5.97
N ILE A 14 -0.65 -1.17 -7.17
CA ILE A 14 -1.62 -2.25 -7.44
C ILE A 14 -1.34 -3.49 -6.57
N HIS A 15 -0.09 -3.73 -6.17
CA HIS A 15 0.25 -4.85 -5.29
C HIS A 15 0.08 -4.53 -3.79
N LEU A 16 0.37 -3.29 -3.37
CA LEU A 16 0.30 -2.89 -1.97
C LEU A 16 -1.16 -2.74 -1.49
N CYS A 17 -2.03 -2.12 -2.28
CA CYS A 17 -3.43 -1.88 -1.89
C CYS A 17 -4.19 -3.16 -1.51
N PRO A 18 -4.15 -4.26 -2.30
CA PRO A 18 -4.83 -5.50 -1.95
C PRO A 18 -4.19 -6.22 -0.75
N LEU A 19 -2.90 -6.04 -0.51
CA LEU A 19 -2.23 -6.62 0.65
C LEU A 19 -2.68 -5.91 1.93
N ARG A 20 -2.67 -4.56 1.93
CA ARG A 20 -3.19 -3.78 3.07
C ARG A 20 -4.65 -4.11 3.34
N HIS A 21 -5.48 -4.15 2.31
CA HIS A 21 -6.89 -4.53 2.45
C HIS A 21 -7.04 -5.92 3.11
N ARG A 22 -6.23 -6.91 2.70
CA ARG A 22 -6.28 -8.25 3.29
C ARG A 22 -5.87 -8.27 4.76
N LEU A 23 -4.83 -7.52 5.12
CA LEU A 23 -4.39 -7.36 6.52
C LEU A 23 -5.51 -6.81 7.39
N GLU A 24 -6.13 -5.71 6.95
CA GLU A 24 -7.19 -5.02 7.70
C GLU A 24 -8.49 -5.85 7.76
N LYS A 25 -8.89 -6.48 6.65
CA LYS A 25 -10.21 -7.12 6.53
C LYS A 25 -10.24 -8.55 7.06
N TYR A 26 -9.12 -9.28 6.99
CA TYR A 26 -9.08 -10.70 7.33
C TYR A 26 -8.07 -10.99 8.44
N TYR A 27 -6.80 -10.62 8.27
CA TYR A 27 -5.73 -11.11 9.16
C TYR A 27 -5.79 -10.51 10.56
N VAL A 28 -6.12 -9.22 10.70
CA VAL A 28 -6.35 -8.61 12.01
C VAL A 28 -7.54 -9.28 12.72
N PRO A 29 -8.76 -9.34 12.13
CA PRO A 29 -9.89 -10.03 12.75
C PRO A 29 -9.62 -11.50 13.10
N ASP A 30 -8.93 -12.25 12.24
CA ASP A 30 -8.65 -13.66 12.46
C ASP A 30 -7.68 -13.86 13.63
N ALA A 31 -6.64 -13.02 13.74
CA ALA A 31 -5.72 -13.04 14.87
C ALA A 31 -6.42 -12.67 16.20
N GLU A 32 -7.35 -11.71 16.17
CA GLU A 32 -8.13 -11.34 17.35
C GLU A 32 -9.08 -12.46 17.79
N LYS A 33 -9.80 -13.07 16.85
CA LYS A 33 -10.68 -14.22 17.11
C LYS A 33 -9.91 -15.42 17.65
N ALA A 34 -8.67 -15.64 17.19
CA ALA A 34 -7.80 -16.70 17.67
C ALA A 34 -7.13 -16.41 19.02
N GLY A 35 -7.33 -15.22 19.61
CA GLY A 35 -6.71 -14.85 20.88
C GLY A 35 -5.21 -14.55 20.76
N HIS A 36 -4.75 -14.07 19.60
CA HIS A 36 -3.36 -13.69 19.34
C HIS A 36 -3.19 -12.17 19.20
N PRO A 37 -3.27 -11.40 20.30
CA PRO A 37 -3.27 -9.93 20.26
C PRO A 37 -1.97 -9.33 19.73
N LEU A 38 -0.82 -9.98 19.96
CA LEU A 38 0.48 -9.54 19.42
C LEU A 38 0.50 -9.64 17.88
N CYS A 39 -0.03 -10.73 17.31
CA CYS A 39 -0.13 -10.89 15.86
C CYS A 39 -1.05 -9.82 15.26
N ALA A 40 -2.19 -9.55 15.89
CA ALA A 40 -3.12 -8.51 15.46
C ALA A 40 -2.45 -7.12 15.50
N ALA A 41 -1.63 -6.82 16.52
CA ALA A 41 -0.88 -5.57 16.61
C ALA A 41 0.14 -5.43 15.46
N ILE A 42 0.92 -6.48 15.17
CA ILE A 42 1.88 -6.49 14.06
C ILE A 42 1.18 -6.27 12.71
N TYR A 43 0.04 -6.94 12.48
CA TYR A 43 -0.72 -6.77 11.24
C TYR A 43 -1.27 -5.35 11.07
N ARG A 44 -1.69 -4.70 12.16
CA ARG A 44 -2.12 -3.29 12.15
C ARG A 44 -0.96 -2.35 11.84
N GLU A 45 0.19 -2.56 12.47
CA GLU A 45 1.39 -1.76 12.21
C GLU A 45 1.80 -1.87 10.74
N LEU A 46 1.87 -3.10 10.20
CA LEU A 46 2.17 -3.35 8.80
C LEU A 46 1.16 -2.69 7.86
N ALA A 47 -0.14 -2.78 8.16
CA ALA A 47 -1.17 -2.10 7.38
C ALA A 47 -1.02 -0.58 7.40
N GLY A 48 -0.65 -0.01 8.56
CA GLY A 48 -0.36 1.41 8.73
C GLY A 48 0.83 1.87 7.89
N ASP A 49 1.91 1.10 7.88
CA ASP A 49 3.09 1.41 7.06
C ASP A 49 2.80 1.28 5.57
N LEU A 50 2.06 0.23 5.16
CA LEU A 50 1.61 0.09 3.78
C LEU A 50 0.78 1.30 3.33
N LYS A 51 -0.13 1.79 4.18
CA LYS A 51 -0.91 3.00 3.88
C LYS A 51 -0.01 4.22 3.64
N LYS A 52 0.99 4.44 4.50
CA LYS A 52 1.96 5.54 4.33
C LYS A 52 2.70 5.43 2.99
N TYR A 53 3.06 4.23 2.55
CA TYR A 53 3.72 4.02 1.26
C TYR A 53 2.77 4.15 0.07
N GLU A 54 1.53 3.67 0.19
CA GLU A 54 0.47 3.90 -0.79
C GLU A 54 0.24 5.40 -1.01
N ASP A 55 0.11 6.18 0.06
CA ASP A 55 -0.10 7.63 -0.01
C ASP A 55 1.09 8.34 -0.68
N LYS A 56 2.33 7.94 -0.37
CA LYS A 56 3.53 8.47 -1.04
C LYS A 56 3.58 8.12 -2.52
N LEU A 57 3.21 6.89 -2.90
CA LEU A 57 3.16 6.47 -4.30
C LEU A 57 2.06 7.19 -5.06
N ASN A 58 0.87 7.34 -4.47
CA ASN A 58 -0.23 8.12 -5.02
C ASN A 58 0.18 9.57 -5.25
N ALA A 59 0.76 10.24 -4.25
CA ALA A 59 1.24 11.60 -4.38
C ALA A 59 2.32 11.74 -5.48
N ALA A 60 3.23 10.76 -5.59
CA ALA A 60 4.23 10.75 -6.66
C ALA A 60 3.60 10.56 -8.05
N ILE A 61 2.59 9.70 -8.18
CA ILE A 61 1.86 9.47 -9.45
C ILE A 61 1.03 10.71 -9.83
N GLU A 62 0.31 11.30 -8.88
CA GLU A 62 -0.49 12.51 -9.08
C GLU A 62 0.37 13.74 -9.39
N GLY A 63 1.49 13.91 -8.69
CA GLY A 63 2.45 14.98 -8.95
C GLY A 63 2.98 14.92 -10.39
N LEU A 64 3.26 13.71 -10.89
CA LEU A 64 3.65 13.49 -12.29
C LEU A 64 2.53 13.82 -13.28
N SER A 65 1.26 13.58 -12.92
CA SER A 65 0.10 13.95 -13.76
C SER A 65 -0.08 15.47 -13.85
N LYS A 66 0.32 16.22 -12.82
CA LYS A 66 0.24 17.68 -12.76
C LYS A 66 1.41 18.37 -13.47
N GLU A 67 2.55 17.70 -13.64
CA GLU A 67 3.76 18.23 -14.28
C GLU A 67 3.75 18.21 -15.83
N GLY A 68 2.67 17.77 -16.50
CA GLY A 68 2.48 18.05 -17.93
C GLY A 68 3.52 17.42 -18.89
N LYS A 69 3.87 16.14 -18.71
CA LYS A 69 4.68 15.37 -19.68
C LYS A 69 3.93 14.28 -20.44
N PHE A 70 2.61 14.40 -20.55
CA PHE A 70 1.84 13.72 -21.60
C PHE A 70 1.63 14.75 -22.73
N LYS A 71 2.64 14.88 -23.60
CA LYS A 71 2.45 15.39 -24.97
C LYS A 71 2.21 14.19 -25.87
#